data_AF-A0A7T7BH40-F1
#
_entry.id   AF-A0A7T7BH40-F1
#
_cell.length_a   1.000
_cell.length_b   1.000
_cell.length_c   1.000
_cell.angle_alpha   90.00
_cell.angle_beta   90.00
_cell.angle_gamma   90.00
#
_symmetry.space_group_name_H-M   'P 1'
#
loop_
_entity.id
_entity.type
_entity.pdbx_description
1 polymer ?
#
loop_
_entity_poly.entity_id
_entity_poly.type
_entity_poly.pdbx_seq_one_letter_code
_entity_poly.pdbx_strand_id
1 'polypeptide(L)'
;MIRYSDDIWMRCNAVRESARYSQAAHQLVMNRITEGRVELSTLQALCLLSLTEFYNADQVKSRIHSSLAITLASCANLKNSAENFTGGVDAEERSRCYWSIILLRRLLGESTTSLDTQYRRSPSYPESPCMPPMAAVSPEGQRIASRSGLKSEGIVATVIKLSEVWSATQDYVRARGSSEPAVVPWSPDSKYSATLRKLMDLGQKLPPLHRYRCIKPSSLTANDLEEARDYWAPWFLSRFLYHTIICLLNHPFLITMQMQGIQGVSEVFLQQTTFSITHHTSWFLHFIAFLEARQFRITDPFFGYCAAVVATIQVQQSFWEEGRLGQKKRDNYNRCLKFIQKIGQEWELMNRMADKLQTPG
;
A
#
# COMPACT_ATOMS: atom_id res chain seq x y z
N MET A 1 8.54 -8.62 16.32
CA MET A 1 8.58 -10.07 16.02
C MET A 1 7.87 -10.92 17.08
N ILE A 2 7.87 -10.53 18.37
CA ILE A 2 7.16 -11.25 19.47
C ILE A 2 5.62 -11.12 19.38
N ARG A 3 5.09 -10.06 18.76
CA ARG A 3 3.64 -9.79 18.59
C ARG A 3 2.89 -10.82 17.72
N TYR A 4 3.60 -11.68 17.00
CA TYR A 4 3.02 -12.68 16.09
C TYR A 4 3.02 -14.11 16.66
N SER A 5 3.35 -14.28 17.95
CA SER A 5 3.22 -15.58 18.63
C SER A 5 1.75 -15.96 18.76
N ASP A 6 1.41 -17.20 18.41
CA ASP A 6 0.03 -17.70 18.44
C ASP A 6 -0.47 -18.06 19.85
N ASP A 7 0.39 -17.93 20.88
CA ASP A 7 0.05 -18.26 22.25
C ASP A 7 -0.65 -17.10 22.99
N ILE A 8 -1.84 -17.34 23.56
CA ILE A 8 -2.72 -16.31 24.14
C ILE A 8 -2.09 -15.62 25.36
N TRP A 9 -1.34 -16.37 26.18
CA TRP A 9 -0.61 -15.83 27.34
C TRP A 9 0.59 -14.97 26.91
N MET A 10 1.17 -15.27 25.74
CA MET A 10 2.20 -14.42 25.15
C MET A 10 1.64 -13.13 24.55
N ARG A 11 0.37 -13.04 24.12
CA ARG A 11 -0.13 -11.80 23.45
C ARG A 11 -0.18 -10.56 24.36
N CYS A 12 -0.65 -10.68 25.61
CA CYS A 12 -0.65 -9.54 26.55
C CYS A 12 0.76 -9.14 26.99
N ASN A 13 1.64 -10.12 27.23
CA ASN A 13 3.05 -9.85 27.49
C ASN A 13 3.77 -9.29 26.26
N ALA A 14 3.43 -9.75 25.05
CA ALA A 14 4.04 -9.36 23.79
C ALA A 14 3.77 -7.90 23.44
N VAL A 15 2.60 -7.33 23.77
CA VAL A 15 2.34 -5.90 23.55
C VAL A 15 3.21 -5.06 24.49
N ARG A 16 3.26 -5.41 25.78
CA ARG A 16 4.09 -4.72 26.79
C ARG A 16 5.59 -4.85 26.49
N GLU A 17 6.02 -6.05 26.11
CA GLU A 17 7.41 -6.33 25.71
C GLU A 17 7.75 -5.62 24.40
N SER A 18 6.86 -5.62 23.40
CA SER A 18 7.05 -4.87 22.15
C SER A 18 7.22 -3.37 22.42
N ALA A 19 6.45 -2.80 23.36
CA ALA A 19 6.62 -1.41 23.76
C ALA A 19 7.98 -1.17 24.43
N ARG A 20 8.42 -2.06 25.33
CA ARG A 20 9.75 -1.99 25.96
C ARG A 20 10.88 -2.10 24.95
N TYR A 21 10.81 -3.03 24.00
CA TYR A 21 11.82 -3.17 22.95
C TYR A 21 11.84 -1.97 22.01
N SER A 22 10.67 -1.41 21.67
CA SER A 22 10.59 -0.18 20.86
C SER A 22 11.23 1.01 21.59
N GLN A 23 10.98 1.16 22.89
CA GLN A 23 11.59 2.21 23.72
C GLN A 23 13.12 2.06 23.78
N ALA A 24 13.62 0.84 24.03
CA ALA A 24 15.05 0.56 24.09
C ALA A 24 15.73 0.78 22.73
N ALA A 25 15.11 0.31 21.64
CA ALA A 25 15.60 0.54 20.28
C ALA A 25 15.66 2.03 19.94
N HIS A 26 14.62 2.79 20.30
CA HIS A 26 14.61 4.25 20.13
C HIS A 26 15.78 4.92 20.86
N GLN A 27 16.04 4.58 22.13
CA GLN A 27 17.15 5.15 22.90
C GLN A 27 18.51 4.83 22.25
N LEU A 28 18.74 3.58 21.85
CA LEU A 28 19.97 3.16 21.21
C LEU A 28 20.21 3.88 19.87
N VAL A 29 19.16 3.98 19.05
CA VAL A 29 19.21 4.67 17.75
C VAL A 29 19.49 6.15 17.93
N MET A 30 18.79 6.82 18.86
CA MET A 30 18.98 8.25 19.11
C MET A 30 20.38 8.55 19.64
N ASN A 31 20.91 7.74 20.55
CA ASN A 31 22.29 7.90 21.04
C ASN A 31 23.32 7.80 19.90
N ARG A 32 23.19 6.81 19.02
CA ARG A 32 24.06 6.67 17.84
C ARG A 32 23.99 7.88 16.92
N ILE A 33 22.79 8.42 16.70
CA ILE A 33 22.59 9.64 15.88
C ILE A 33 23.31 10.83 16.53
N THR A 34 23.13 11.05 17.84
CA THR A 34 23.75 12.17 18.55
C THR A 34 25.26 12.11 18.59
N GLU A 35 25.84 10.91 18.58
CA GLU A 35 27.30 10.69 18.54
C GLU A 35 27.86 10.69 17.10
N GLY A 36 27.02 10.87 16.08
CA GLY A 36 27.43 10.81 14.68
C GLY A 36 27.77 9.40 14.16
N ARG A 37 27.42 8.34 14.91
CA ARG A 37 27.69 6.93 14.57
C ARG A 37 26.55 6.30 13.76
N VAL A 38 26.18 6.95 12.65
CA VAL A 38 25.06 6.50 11.82
C VAL A 38 25.49 5.39 10.86
N GLU A 39 24.90 4.21 11.07
CA GLU A 39 25.14 3.00 10.27
C GLU A 39 23.87 2.57 9.50
N LEU A 40 24.00 1.62 8.58
CA LEU A 40 22.85 1.02 7.87
C LEU A 40 21.81 0.44 8.86
N SER A 41 22.29 -0.21 9.92
CA SER A 41 21.46 -0.73 11.02
C SER A 41 20.65 0.36 11.73
N THR A 42 21.19 1.59 11.78
CA THR A 42 20.50 2.75 12.37
C THR A 42 19.33 3.17 11.49
N LEU A 43 19.52 3.19 10.16
CA LEU A 43 18.46 3.48 9.19
C LEU A 43 17.37 2.41 9.19
N GLN A 44 17.75 1.13 9.19
CA GLN A 44 16.82 0.00 9.29
C GLN A 44 15.98 0.06 10.57
N ALA A 45 16.61 0.38 11.71
CA ALA A 45 15.91 0.54 12.97
C ALA A 45 14.93 1.73 12.96
N LEU A 46 15.30 2.87 12.36
CA LEU A 46 14.39 4.01 12.17
C LEU A 46 13.16 3.62 11.32
N CYS A 47 13.32 2.83 10.27
CA CYS A 47 12.22 2.30 9.47
C CYS A 47 11.24 1.46 10.32
N LEU A 48 11.77 0.53 11.12
CA LEU A 48 10.97 -0.34 11.98
C LEU A 48 10.25 0.44 13.09
N LEU A 49 10.93 1.43 13.70
CA LEU A 49 10.33 2.32 14.70
C LEU A 49 9.21 3.16 14.09
N SER A 50 9.46 3.79 12.94
CA SER A 50 8.47 4.61 12.23
C SER A 50 7.21 3.81 11.90
N LEU A 51 7.38 2.58 11.38
CA LEU A 51 6.27 1.69 11.05
C LEU A 51 5.48 1.27 12.30
N THR A 52 6.19 0.86 13.35
CA THR A 52 5.57 0.39 14.60
C THR A 52 4.76 1.49 15.28
N GLU A 53 5.29 2.71 15.34
CA GLU A 53 4.61 3.86 15.92
C GLU A 53 3.40 4.28 15.09
N PHE A 54 3.52 4.25 13.76
CA PHE A 54 2.39 4.52 12.88
C PHE A 54 1.23 3.57 13.16
N TYR A 55 1.51 2.27 13.22
CA TYR A 55 0.50 1.23 13.47
C TYR A 55 -0.05 1.25 14.89
N ASN A 56 0.69 1.81 15.86
CA ASN A 56 0.20 2.10 17.20
C ASN A 56 -0.50 3.49 17.32
N ALA A 57 -0.80 4.13 16.19
CA ALA A 57 -1.49 5.42 16.09
C ALA A 57 -0.72 6.63 16.70
N ASP A 58 0.61 6.52 16.84
CA ASP A 58 1.50 7.65 17.18
C ASP A 58 2.10 8.24 15.89
N GLN A 59 1.27 9.04 15.19
CA GLN A 59 1.66 9.61 13.90
C GLN A 59 2.81 10.61 13.99
N VAL A 60 2.97 11.29 15.14
CA VAL A 60 3.99 12.31 15.32
C VAL A 60 5.37 11.65 15.39
N LYS A 61 5.55 10.66 16.27
CA LYS A 61 6.84 9.96 16.37
C LYS A 61 7.18 9.20 15.09
N SER A 62 6.17 8.58 14.48
CA SER A 62 6.35 7.88 13.21
C SER A 62 6.95 8.79 12.13
N ARG A 63 6.41 10.01 11.99
CA ARG A 63 6.90 11.02 11.04
C ARG A 63 8.29 11.54 11.38
N ILE A 64 8.61 11.69 12.67
CA ILE A 64 9.95 12.08 13.12
C ILE A 64 10.97 11.02 12.70
N HIS A 65 10.72 9.75 13.01
CA HIS A 65 11.62 8.66 12.62
C HIS A 65 11.73 8.49 11.10
N SER A 66 10.62 8.59 10.36
CA SER A 66 10.62 8.56 8.90
C SER A 66 11.47 9.70 8.31
N SER A 67 11.32 10.92 8.85
CA SER A 67 12.06 12.10 8.42
C SER A 67 13.56 11.99 8.74
N LEU A 68 13.92 11.47 9.91
CA LEU A 68 15.31 11.19 10.26
C LEU A 68 15.91 10.13 9.32
N ALA A 69 15.18 9.05 9.04
CA ALA A 69 15.66 7.98 8.16
C ALA A 69 16.00 8.51 6.76
N ILE A 70 15.11 9.31 6.16
CA ILE A 70 15.36 9.88 4.83
C ILE A 70 16.53 10.87 4.84
N THR A 71 16.58 11.78 5.81
CA THR A 71 17.66 12.77 5.90
C THR A 71 19.02 12.09 6.09
N LEU A 72 19.11 11.13 6.99
CA LEU A 72 20.35 10.40 7.25
C LEU A 72 20.76 9.50 6.07
N ALA A 73 19.81 8.87 5.38
CA ALA A 73 20.08 8.12 4.16
C ALA A 73 20.63 9.01 3.04
N SER A 74 20.13 10.25 2.91
CA SER A 74 20.67 11.25 2.00
C SER A 74 22.09 11.67 2.39
N CYS A 75 22.35 11.94 3.68
CA CYS A 75 23.69 12.27 4.18
C CYS A 75 24.70 11.13 3.94
N ALA A 76 24.28 9.89 4.12
CA ALA A 76 25.09 8.70 3.87
C ALA A 76 25.23 8.35 2.38
N ASN A 77 24.65 9.16 1.48
CA ASN A 77 24.62 8.92 0.04
C ASN A 77 24.14 7.50 -0.34
N LEU A 78 23.19 6.96 0.44
CA LEU A 78 22.76 5.55 0.36
C LEU A 78 22.28 5.18 -1.05
N LYS A 79 21.61 6.14 -1.73
CA LYS A 79 21.12 6.02 -3.10
C LYS A 79 22.21 5.62 -4.10
N ASN A 80 23.33 6.34 -4.11
CA ASN A 80 24.43 6.09 -5.06
C ASN A 80 25.35 4.95 -4.55
N SER A 81 25.44 4.78 -3.23
CA SER A 81 26.23 3.70 -2.63
C SER A 81 25.75 2.33 -3.08
N ALA A 82 24.44 2.10 -3.19
CA ALA A 82 23.88 0.84 -3.68
C ALA A 82 24.32 0.49 -5.11
N GLU A 83 24.62 1.49 -5.96
CA GLU A 83 25.07 1.28 -7.34
C GLU A 83 26.58 0.98 -7.44
N ASN A 84 27.37 1.51 -6.50
CA ASN A 84 28.83 1.35 -6.48
C ASN A 84 29.27 -0.06 -6.00
N PHE A 85 28.41 -0.78 -5.28
CA PHE A 85 28.66 -2.17 -4.92
C PHE A 85 28.22 -3.08 -6.08
N THR A 86 29.18 -3.59 -6.84
CA THR A 86 28.92 -4.47 -7.98
C THR A 86 28.53 -5.88 -7.52
N GLY A 87 27.25 -6.07 -7.17
CA GLY A 87 26.69 -7.37 -6.79
C GLY A 87 27.21 -7.89 -5.44
N GLY A 88 26.31 -8.51 -4.67
CA GLY A 88 26.65 -9.07 -3.36
C GLY A 88 25.60 -8.75 -2.30
N VAL A 89 25.74 -9.41 -1.14
CA VAL A 89 24.79 -9.30 -0.02
C VAL A 89 24.69 -7.86 0.49
N ASP A 90 25.81 -7.15 0.60
CA ASP A 90 25.84 -5.76 1.09
C ASP A 90 25.14 -4.77 0.15
N ALA A 91 25.28 -4.97 -1.16
CA ALA A 91 24.61 -4.13 -2.17
C ALA A 91 23.08 -4.30 -2.08
N GLU A 92 22.65 -5.54 -1.94
CA GLU A 92 21.24 -5.91 -1.82
C GLU A 92 20.63 -5.39 -0.51
N GLU A 93 21.34 -5.52 0.61
CA GLU A 93 20.88 -5.00 1.90
C GLU A 93 20.70 -3.48 1.87
N ARG A 94 21.65 -2.76 1.26
CA ARG A 94 21.57 -1.29 1.07
C ARG A 94 20.40 -0.91 0.16
N SER A 95 20.21 -1.63 -0.94
CA SER A 95 19.08 -1.41 -1.85
C SER A 95 17.74 -1.62 -1.14
N ARG A 96 17.59 -2.71 -0.38
CA ARG A 96 16.39 -2.98 0.44
C ARG A 96 16.14 -1.90 1.47
N CYS A 97 17.17 -1.44 2.17
CA CYS A 97 17.05 -0.38 3.16
C CYS A 97 16.58 0.93 2.51
N TYR A 98 17.23 1.35 1.42
CA TYR A 98 16.83 2.54 0.66
C TYR A 98 15.36 2.46 0.21
N TRP A 99 14.98 1.38 -0.46
CA TRP A 99 13.62 1.22 -0.95
C TRP A 99 12.59 1.07 0.16
N SER A 100 12.96 0.54 1.33
CA SER A 100 12.08 0.49 2.51
C SER A 100 11.78 1.88 3.05
N ILE A 101 12.77 2.77 3.13
CA ILE A 101 12.58 4.18 3.53
C ILE A 101 11.59 4.86 2.56
N ILE A 102 11.79 4.68 1.25
CA ILE A 102 10.92 5.26 0.22
C ILE A 102 9.49 4.68 0.30
N LEU A 103 9.35 3.36 0.43
CA LEU A 103 8.07 2.68 0.53
C LEU A 103 7.29 3.14 1.76
N LEU A 104 7.93 3.16 2.93
CA LEU A 104 7.31 3.64 4.17
C LEU A 104 6.78 5.05 4.01
N ARG A 105 7.62 5.99 3.56
CA ARG A 105 7.21 7.39 3.35
C ARG A 105 5.96 7.50 2.46
N ARG A 106 5.95 6.76 1.34
CA ARG A 106 4.84 6.78 0.37
C ARG A 106 3.57 6.14 0.94
N LEU A 107 3.68 4.97 1.58
CA LEU A 107 2.52 4.24 2.11
C LEU A 107 1.92 4.92 3.34
N LEU A 108 2.75 5.54 4.20
CA LEU A 108 2.31 6.31 5.36
C LEU A 108 1.72 7.69 4.99
N GLY A 109 1.76 8.06 3.70
CA GLY A 109 1.13 9.27 3.18
C GLY A 109 1.89 10.55 3.53
N GLU A 110 3.20 10.47 3.77
CA GLU A 110 4.07 11.65 3.89
C GLU A 110 4.37 12.26 2.52
N SER A 111 4.47 13.58 2.44
CA SER A 111 4.72 14.26 1.16
C SER A 111 6.14 14.00 0.66
N THR A 112 6.29 13.57 -0.59
CA THR A 112 7.58 13.26 -1.23
C THR A 112 8.19 14.46 -1.98
N THR A 113 7.50 15.61 -1.98
CA THR A 113 7.77 16.77 -2.86
C THR A 113 9.14 17.43 -2.73
N SER A 114 9.90 17.18 -1.66
CA SER A 114 11.14 17.92 -1.40
C SER A 114 12.45 17.15 -1.66
N LEU A 115 12.43 15.81 -1.79
CA LEU A 115 13.68 15.02 -1.82
C LEU A 115 13.81 14.08 -3.03
N ASP A 116 12.70 13.69 -3.67
CA ASP A 116 12.71 12.77 -4.83
C ASP A 116 12.98 13.47 -6.17
N THR A 117 12.91 14.81 -6.23
CA THR A 117 12.96 15.60 -7.48
C THR A 117 14.36 15.94 -7.99
N GLN A 118 15.43 15.56 -7.26
CA GLN A 118 16.78 15.73 -7.79
C GLN A 118 17.15 14.57 -8.71
N TYR A 119 17.05 14.84 -10.02
CA TYR A 119 17.42 14.03 -11.18
C TYR A 119 18.78 13.30 -11.04
N ARG A 120 18.81 12.19 -10.30
CA ARG A 120 19.81 11.12 -10.44
C ARG A 120 19.10 9.78 -10.57
N ARG A 121 19.66 8.87 -11.37
CA ARG A 121 19.17 7.49 -11.55
C ARG A 121 18.84 6.87 -10.19
N SER A 122 17.67 6.25 -10.10
CA SER A 122 17.30 5.47 -8.91
C SER A 122 18.12 4.18 -8.88
N PRO A 123 18.51 3.68 -7.71
CA PRO A 123 19.22 2.41 -7.60
C PRO A 123 18.38 1.28 -8.20
N SER A 124 19.02 0.16 -8.53
CA SER A 124 18.31 -1.04 -8.97
C SER A 124 17.27 -1.47 -7.94
N TYR A 125 16.16 -2.03 -8.41
CA TYR A 125 15.17 -2.61 -7.50
C TYR A 125 15.79 -3.80 -6.74
N PRO A 126 15.35 -4.07 -5.50
CA PRO A 126 15.81 -5.23 -4.75
C PRO A 126 15.43 -6.52 -5.46
N GLU A 127 16.16 -7.58 -5.16
CA GLU A 127 15.85 -8.92 -5.64
C GLU A 127 14.43 -9.33 -5.22
N SER A 128 13.64 -9.75 -6.21
CA SER A 128 12.29 -10.26 -5.96
C SER A 128 12.34 -11.75 -5.63
N PRO A 129 11.43 -12.23 -4.78
CA PRO A 129 11.29 -13.66 -4.54
C PRO A 129 10.99 -14.41 -5.84
N CYS A 130 11.35 -15.70 -5.87
CA CYS A 130 11.02 -16.58 -6.97
C CYS A 130 9.51 -16.59 -7.24
N MET A 131 9.17 -16.79 -8.52
CA MET A 131 7.78 -17.01 -8.91
C MET A 131 7.22 -18.26 -8.22
N PRO A 132 5.92 -18.26 -7.88
CA PRO A 132 5.28 -19.45 -7.33
C PRO A 132 5.31 -20.59 -8.36
N PRO A 133 5.12 -21.85 -7.92
CA PRO A 133 5.16 -23.01 -8.80
C PRO A 133 4.28 -22.87 -10.04
N MET A 134 4.68 -23.45 -11.17
CA MET A 134 3.93 -23.37 -12.44
C MET A 134 2.47 -23.86 -12.34
N ALA A 135 2.16 -24.71 -11.35
CA ALA A 135 0.79 -25.14 -11.03
C ALA A 135 -0.14 -23.99 -10.58
N ALA A 136 0.43 -22.92 -10.02
CA ALA A 136 -0.27 -21.68 -9.66
C ALA A 136 -0.48 -20.74 -10.85
N VAL A 137 0.17 -21.00 -11.99
CA VAL A 137 0.16 -20.14 -13.17
C VAL A 137 -0.90 -20.64 -14.16
N SER A 138 -1.73 -19.74 -14.67
CA SER A 138 -2.76 -20.07 -15.66
C SER A 138 -2.13 -20.43 -17.02
N PRO A 139 -2.84 -21.14 -17.92
CA PRO A 139 -2.31 -21.44 -19.26
C PRO A 139 -1.87 -20.20 -20.04
N GLU A 140 -2.54 -19.06 -19.84
CA GLU A 140 -2.10 -17.78 -20.43
C GLU A 140 -0.79 -17.29 -19.79
N GLY A 141 -0.67 -17.34 -18.47
CA GLY A 141 0.57 -17.03 -17.75
C GLY A 141 1.74 -17.91 -18.18
N GLN A 142 1.51 -19.20 -18.39
CA GLN A 142 2.55 -20.14 -18.86
C GLN A 142 3.04 -19.79 -20.26
N ARG A 143 2.12 -19.43 -21.19
CA ARG A 143 2.48 -18.96 -22.55
C ARG A 143 3.24 -17.64 -22.52
N ILE A 144 2.92 -16.75 -21.59
CA ILE A 144 3.66 -15.51 -21.40
C ILE A 144 5.06 -15.82 -20.88
N ALA A 145 5.18 -16.68 -19.86
CA ALA A 145 6.44 -17.04 -19.23
C ALA A 145 7.42 -17.65 -20.24
N SER A 146 6.91 -18.53 -21.13
CA SER A 146 7.74 -19.19 -22.15
C SER A 146 8.17 -18.26 -23.29
N ARG A 147 7.39 -17.20 -23.58
CA ARG A 147 7.74 -16.19 -24.59
C ARG A 147 8.66 -15.11 -24.04
N SER A 148 8.57 -14.84 -22.73
CA SER A 148 9.39 -13.84 -22.08
C SER A 148 10.78 -14.40 -21.79
N GLY A 149 11.72 -14.23 -22.73
CA GLY A 149 13.16 -14.16 -22.40
C GLY A 149 13.53 -12.88 -21.61
N LEU A 150 12.52 -12.14 -21.14
CA LEU A 150 12.65 -10.87 -20.43
C LEU A 150 12.86 -11.17 -18.94
N LYS A 151 14.01 -10.76 -18.40
CA LYS A 151 14.19 -10.56 -16.96
C LYS A 151 13.08 -9.65 -16.45
N SER A 152 12.07 -10.22 -15.79
CA SER A 152 11.06 -9.45 -15.07
C SER A 152 11.76 -8.79 -13.88
N GLU A 153 11.51 -7.50 -13.64
CA GLU A 153 11.98 -6.83 -12.41
C GLU A 153 11.32 -7.39 -11.13
N GLY A 154 10.30 -8.24 -11.30
CA GLY A 154 9.68 -9.01 -10.23
C GLY A 154 8.60 -8.26 -9.43
N ILE A 155 8.07 -8.94 -8.42
CA ILE A 155 6.91 -8.46 -7.66
C ILE A 155 7.25 -7.31 -6.71
N VAL A 156 8.47 -7.26 -6.18
CA VAL A 156 8.92 -6.18 -5.28
C VAL A 156 9.03 -4.87 -6.05
N ALA A 157 9.67 -4.89 -7.22
CA ALA A 157 9.73 -3.73 -8.11
C ALA A 157 8.33 -3.24 -8.51
N THR A 158 7.41 -4.17 -8.76
CA THR A 158 6.00 -3.86 -9.05
C THR A 158 5.33 -3.09 -7.90
N VAL A 159 5.51 -3.51 -6.64
CA VAL A 159 4.99 -2.80 -5.47
C VAL A 159 5.63 -1.42 -5.33
N ILE A 160 6.95 -1.31 -5.52
CA ILE A 160 7.68 -0.03 -5.45
C ILE A 160 7.13 0.96 -6.49
N LYS A 161 6.93 0.52 -7.74
CA LYS A 161 6.34 1.38 -8.78
C LYS A 161 4.91 1.79 -8.47
N LEU A 162 4.08 0.87 -7.97
CA LEU A 162 2.71 1.19 -7.54
C LEU A 162 2.69 2.19 -6.38
N SER A 163 3.65 2.11 -5.45
CA SER A 163 3.76 3.06 -4.33
C SER A 163 3.98 4.51 -4.78
N GLU A 164 4.62 4.73 -5.94
CA GLU A 164 4.78 6.07 -6.50
C GLU A 164 3.43 6.63 -6.96
N VAL A 165 2.65 5.81 -7.67
CA VAL A 165 1.29 6.19 -8.11
C VAL A 165 0.37 6.39 -6.90
N TRP A 166 0.52 5.56 -5.86
CA TRP A 166 -0.15 5.74 -4.59
C TRP A 166 0.19 7.10 -3.97
N SER A 167 1.47 7.48 -3.89
CA SER A 167 1.89 8.78 -3.37
C SER A 167 1.24 9.94 -4.14
N ALA A 168 1.22 9.87 -5.48
CA ALA A 168 0.56 10.88 -6.32
C ALA A 168 -0.96 10.93 -6.07
N THR A 169 -1.58 9.78 -5.82
CA THR A 169 -2.99 9.68 -5.44
C THR A 169 -3.24 10.34 -4.09
N GLN A 170 -2.38 10.10 -3.10
CA GLN A 170 -2.46 10.75 -1.78
C GLN A 170 -2.28 12.27 -1.91
N ASP A 171 -1.38 12.74 -2.76
CA ASP A 171 -1.22 14.18 -3.07
C ASP A 171 -2.49 14.78 -3.68
N TYR A 172 -3.13 14.07 -4.62
CA TYR A 172 -4.43 14.46 -5.17
C TYR A 172 -5.53 14.52 -4.10
N VAL A 173 -5.64 13.50 -3.25
CA VAL A 173 -6.61 13.47 -2.15
C VAL A 173 -6.35 14.59 -1.14
N ARG A 174 -5.09 14.91 -0.83
CA ARG A 174 -4.72 16.00 0.08
C ARG A 174 -4.98 17.39 -0.50
N ALA A 175 -4.90 17.55 -1.82
CA ALA A 175 -5.24 18.79 -2.52
C ALA A 175 -6.75 19.05 -2.62
N ARG A 176 -7.60 18.20 -2.03
CA ARG A 176 -9.04 18.46 -1.94
C ARG A 176 -9.30 19.76 -1.18
N GLY A 177 -10.12 20.65 -1.72
CA GLY A 177 -10.48 21.91 -1.07
C GLY A 177 -9.39 22.99 -1.08
N SER A 178 -8.32 22.84 -1.85
CA SER A 178 -7.35 23.93 -2.07
C SER A 178 -8.00 25.14 -2.74
N SER A 179 -7.60 26.35 -2.35
CA SER A 179 -8.13 27.64 -2.85
C SER A 179 -7.71 28.01 -4.28
N GLU A 180 -6.93 27.18 -4.95
CA GLU A 180 -6.56 27.38 -6.37
C GLU A 180 -7.79 27.15 -7.27
N PRO A 181 -7.89 27.82 -8.43
CA PRO A 181 -8.96 27.54 -9.38
C PRO A 181 -8.95 26.05 -9.71
N ALA A 182 -10.01 25.34 -9.33
CA ALA A 182 -10.05 23.90 -9.46
C ALA A 182 -10.06 23.50 -10.93
N VAL A 183 -8.92 23.05 -11.44
CA VAL A 183 -8.85 22.36 -12.73
C VAL A 183 -9.72 21.11 -12.63
N VAL A 184 -10.75 21.02 -13.49
CA VAL A 184 -11.69 19.90 -13.50
C VAL A 184 -10.96 18.55 -13.60
N PRO A 185 -11.43 17.48 -12.93
CA PRO A 185 -10.73 16.20 -12.91
C PRO A 185 -10.44 15.62 -14.30
N TRP A 186 -11.35 15.78 -15.25
CA TRP A 186 -11.20 15.28 -16.62
C TRP A 186 -10.31 16.15 -17.52
N SER A 187 -9.80 17.28 -17.03
CA SER A 187 -8.79 18.06 -17.77
C SER A 187 -7.49 17.27 -17.88
N PRO A 188 -6.80 17.26 -19.04
CA PRO A 188 -5.48 16.64 -19.19
C PRO A 188 -4.43 17.15 -18.18
N ASP A 189 -4.55 18.41 -17.76
CA ASP A 189 -3.61 19.08 -16.85
C ASP A 189 -3.94 18.84 -15.36
N SER A 190 -5.02 18.12 -15.07
CA SER A 190 -5.42 17.85 -13.69
C SER A 190 -4.49 16.83 -13.02
N LYS A 191 -4.37 16.91 -11.69
CA LYS A 191 -3.68 15.89 -10.88
C LYS A 191 -4.35 14.51 -11.01
N TYR A 192 -5.65 14.46 -11.26
CA TYR A 192 -6.40 13.24 -11.53
C TYR A 192 -5.89 12.57 -12.81
N SER A 193 -5.90 13.29 -13.94
CA SER A 193 -5.47 12.78 -15.24
C SER A 193 -4.00 12.42 -15.27
N ALA A 194 -3.14 13.23 -14.62
CA ALA A 194 -1.73 12.94 -14.48
C ALA A 194 -1.49 11.62 -13.71
N THR A 195 -2.22 11.39 -12.62
CA THR A 195 -2.10 10.17 -11.81
C THR A 195 -2.65 8.95 -12.55
N LEU A 196 -3.80 9.08 -13.21
CA LEU A 196 -4.39 8.01 -14.02
C LEU A 196 -3.46 7.58 -15.16
N ARG A 197 -2.83 8.55 -15.84
CA ARG A 197 -1.79 8.28 -16.86
C ARG A 197 -0.63 7.48 -16.28
N LYS A 198 -0.08 7.88 -15.12
CA LYS A 198 0.99 7.11 -14.44
C LYS A 198 0.57 5.66 -14.19
N LEU A 199 -0.68 5.45 -13.77
CA LEU A 199 -1.22 4.10 -13.54
C LEU A 199 -1.33 3.29 -14.84
N MET A 200 -1.80 3.92 -15.93
CA MET A 200 -1.89 3.28 -17.25
C MET A 200 -0.51 2.91 -17.82
N ASP A 201 0.46 3.83 -17.74
CA ASP A 201 1.85 3.60 -18.17
C ASP A 201 2.48 2.44 -17.39
N LEU A 202 2.19 2.37 -16.08
CA LEU A 202 2.60 1.24 -15.26
C LEU A 202 1.90 -0.05 -15.70
N GLY A 203 0.59 -0.01 -15.99
CA GLY A 203 -0.17 -1.12 -16.54
C GLY A 203 0.44 -1.72 -17.81
N GLN A 204 0.95 -0.88 -18.71
CA GLN A 204 1.65 -1.30 -19.92
C GLN A 204 2.97 -2.00 -19.60
N LYS A 205 3.72 -1.48 -18.63
CA LYS A 205 5.06 -1.95 -18.25
C LYS A 205 5.04 -3.10 -17.23
N LEU A 206 3.90 -3.35 -16.58
CA LEU A 206 3.76 -4.39 -15.55
C LEU A 206 4.03 -5.76 -16.18
N PRO A 207 5.00 -6.54 -15.65
CA PRO A 207 5.27 -7.89 -16.12
C PRO A 207 3.96 -8.68 -16.17
N PRO A 208 3.56 -9.22 -17.34
CA PRO A 208 2.24 -9.81 -17.47
C PRO A 208 2.01 -10.98 -16.51
N LEU A 209 3.08 -11.66 -16.07
CA LEU A 209 3.08 -12.78 -15.14
C LEU A 209 2.51 -12.48 -13.75
N HIS A 210 2.60 -11.22 -13.28
CA HIS A 210 2.05 -10.85 -11.97
C HIS A 210 0.59 -10.39 -12.04
N ARG A 211 -0.05 -10.45 -13.21
CA ARG A 211 -1.47 -10.07 -13.37
C ARG A 211 -2.38 -11.20 -12.87
N TYR A 212 -3.54 -10.84 -12.33
CA TYR A 212 -4.55 -11.81 -11.86
C TYR A 212 -4.87 -12.88 -12.90
N ARG A 213 -5.04 -12.50 -14.18
CA ARG A 213 -5.33 -13.44 -15.29
C ARG A 213 -4.25 -14.52 -15.51
N CYS A 214 -3.02 -14.26 -15.07
CA CYS A 214 -1.90 -15.17 -15.21
C CYS A 214 -1.76 -16.11 -14.01
N ILE A 215 -2.57 -15.92 -12.97
CA ILE A 215 -2.66 -16.79 -11.80
C ILE A 215 -3.89 -17.69 -11.94
N LYS A 216 -3.83 -18.89 -11.37
CA LYS A 216 -4.95 -19.83 -11.25
C LYS A 216 -5.38 -19.91 -9.78
N PRO A 217 -6.26 -19.03 -9.29
CA PRO A 217 -6.61 -18.98 -7.86
C PRO A 217 -7.29 -20.26 -7.34
N SER A 218 -7.96 -21.00 -8.21
CA SER A 218 -8.63 -22.25 -7.84
C SER A 218 -7.65 -23.37 -7.47
N SER A 219 -6.40 -23.35 -7.98
CA SER A 219 -5.39 -24.35 -7.63
C SER A 219 -4.58 -24.02 -6.38
N LEU A 220 -4.70 -22.81 -5.83
CA LEU A 220 -3.93 -22.38 -4.66
C LEU A 220 -4.60 -22.84 -3.37
N THR A 221 -3.91 -23.65 -2.58
CA THR A 221 -4.30 -24.00 -1.20
C THR A 221 -3.78 -22.98 -0.19
N ALA A 222 -4.19 -23.10 1.07
CA ALA A 222 -3.62 -22.30 2.16
C ALA A 222 -2.11 -22.56 2.31
N ASN A 223 -1.70 -23.83 2.20
CA ASN A 223 -0.30 -24.24 2.33
C ASN A 223 0.56 -23.64 1.19
N ASP A 224 0.07 -23.67 -0.05
CA ASP A 224 0.81 -23.07 -1.19
C ASP A 224 1.04 -21.56 -1.01
N LEU A 225 0.11 -20.87 -0.35
CA LEU A 225 0.23 -19.44 -0.08
C LEU A 225 1.26 -19.16 1.02
N GLU A 226 1.27 -19.98 2.08
CA GLU A 226 2.22 -19.82 3.20
C GLU A 226 3.65 -20.25 2.81
N GLU A 227 3.81 -21.32 2.02
CA GLU A 227 5.13 -21.77 1.53
C GLU A 227 5.81 -20.69 0.66
N ALA A 228 5.05 -19.96 -0.15
CA ALA A 228 5.53 -18.88 -1.00
C ALA A 228 5.07 -17.49 -0.51
N ARG A 229 4.96 -17.32 0.81
CA ARG A 229 4.40 -16.09 1.42
C ARG A 229 5.13 -14.83 0.98
N ASP A 230 6.45 -14.90 0.84
CA ASP A 230 7.30 -13.78 0.41
C ASP A 230 6.94 -13.29 -0.99
N TYR A 231 6.38 -14.14 -1.85
CA TYR A 231 5.82 -13.74 -3.15
C TYR A 231 4.36 -13.28 -3.02
N TRP A 232 3.51 -14.06 -2.34
CA TRP A 232 2.07 -13.80 -2.32
C TRP A 232 1.69 -12.54 -1.55
N ALA A 233 2.38 -12.25 -0.44
CA ALA A 233 2.13 -11.03 0.34
C ALA A 233 2.33 -9.74 -0.49
N PRO A 234 3.48 -9.49 -1.15
CA PRO A 234 3.63 -8.33 -2.04
C PRO A 234 2.75 -8.43 -3.29
N TRP A 235 2.41 -9.65 -3.75
CA TRP A 235 1.45 -9.80 -4.84
C TRP A 235 0.07 -9.26 -4.47
N PHE A 236 -0.48 -9.65 -3.32
CA PHE A 236 -1.75 -9.09 -2.82
C PHE A 236 -1.62 -7.59 -2.57
N LEU A 237 -0.54 -7.13 -1.95
CA LEU A 237 -0.30 -5.70 -1.74
C LEU A 237 -0.38 -4.93 -3.07
N SER A 238 0.21 -5.46 -4.14
CA SER A 238 0.13 -4.85 -5.47
C SER A 238 -1.31 -4.75 -6.00
N ARG A 239 -2.15 -5.77 -5.75
CA ARG A 239 -3.56 -5.77 -6.17
C ARG A 239 -4.37 -4.76 -5.35
N PHE A 240 -4.21 -4.78 -4.03
CA PHE A 240 -4.89 -3.86 -3.12
C PHE A 240 -4.51 -2.41 -3.43
N LEU A 241 -3.22 -2.11 -3.64
CA LEU A 241 -2.75 -0.81 -4.12
C LEU A 241 -3.45 -0.40 -5.43
N TYR A 242 -3.37 -1.24 -6.46
CA TYR A 242 -3.94 -0.94 -7.78
C TYR A 242 -5.44 -0.61 -7.72
N HIS A 243 -6.25 -1.44 -7.07
CA HIS A 243 -7.69 -1.21 -6.97
C HIS A 243 -8.01 0.00 -6.09
N THR A 244 -7.29 0.19 -4.98
CA THR A 244 -7.55 1.30 -4.06
C THR A 244 -7.16 2.66 -4.67
N ILE A 245 -6.09 2.73 -5.48
CA ILE A 245 -5.73 3.95 -6.24
C ILE A 245 -6.92 4.42 -7.08
N ILE A 246 -7.51 3.51 -7.86
CA ILE A 246 -8.62 3.84 -8.74
C ILE A 246 -9.87 4.23 -7.93
N CYS A 247 -10.14 3.51 -6.83
CA CYS A 247 -11.22 3.85 -5.91
C CYS A 247 -11.04 5.24 -5.28
N LEU A 248 -9.82 5.62 -4.88
CA LEU A 248 -9.54 6.94 -4.30
C LEU A 248 -9.70 8.06 -5.33
N LEU A 249 -9.15 7.88 -6.54
CA LEU A 249 -9.30 8.85 -7.63
C LEU A 249 -10.77 9.13 -7.96
N ASN A 250 -11.63 8.13 -7.81
CA ASN A 250 -13.05 8.18 -8.15
C ASN A 250 -13.97 8.20 -6.91
N HIS A 251 -13.43 8.48 -5.72
CA HIS A 251 -14.20 8.35 -4.49
C HIS A 251 -15.38 9.34 -4.49
N PRO A 252 -16.64 8.91 -4.27
CA PRO A 252 -17.80 9.77 -4.46
C PRO A 252 -17.73 11.06 -3.65
N PHE A 253 -17.32 11.00 -2.38
CA PHE A 253 -17.05 12.20 -1.56
C PHE A 253 -16.11 13.23 -2.22
N LEU A 254 -14.97 12.78 -2.78
CA LEU A 254 -13.99 13.68 -3.40
C LEU A 254 -14.54 14.28 -4.68
N ILE A 255 -15.21 13.46 -5.48
CA ILE A 255 -15.86 13.88 -6.72
C ILE A 255 -16.93 14.93 -6.41
N THR A 256 -17.83 14.66 -5.45
CA THR A 256 -18.84 15.64 -5.02
C THR A 256 -18.21 16.94 -4.56
N MET A 257 -17.18 16.91 -3.69
CA MET A 257 -16.50 18.13 -3.24
C MET A 257 -15.86 18.93 -4.39
N GLN A 258 -15.19 18.25 -5.32
CA GLN A 258 -14.52 18.91 -6.44
C GLN A 258 -15.48 19.49 -7.47
N MET A 259 -16.71 18.99 -7.53
CA MET A 259 -17.72 19.42 -8.49
C MET A 259 -18.64 20.50 -7.92
N GLN A 260 -18.53 20.83 -6.64
CA GLN A 260 -19.27 21.93 -6.03
C GLN A 260 -18.98 23.24 -6.78
N GLY A 261 -20.05 23.88 -7.28
CA GLY A 261 -19.96 25.15 -8.01
C GLY A 261 -19.53 25.04 -9.48
N ILE A 262 -19.24 23.83 -10.00
CA ILE A 262 -18.89 23.62 -11.40
C ILE A 262 -20.17 23.42 -12.23
N GLN A 263 -20.37 24.25 -13.25
CA GLN A 263 -21.42 24.07 -14.25
C GLN A 263 -20.92 23.19 -15.40
N GLY A 264 -21.82 22.42 -16.04
CA GLY A 264 -21.47 21.65 -17.24
C GLY A 264 -20.57 20.43 -16.97
N VAL A 265 -20.87 19.70 -15.89
CA VAL A 265 -20.20 18.44 -15.58
C VAL A 265 -20.27 17.47 -16.76
N SER A 266 -19.12 16.87 -17.12
CA SER A 266 -19.08 15.84 -18.16
C SER A 266 -19.83 14.57 -17.73
N GLU A 267 -20.89 14.21 -18.47
CA GLU A 267 -21.64 12.98 -18.25
C GLU A 267 -20.76 11.74 -18.45
N VAL A 268 -19.89 11.75 -19.46
CA VAL A 268 -18.94 10.66 -19.72
C VAL A 268 -18.04 10.43 -18.52
N PHE A 269 -17.56 11.51 -17.90
CA PHE A 269 -16.74 11.40 -16.68
C PHE A 269 -17.51 10.77 -15.52
N LEU A 270 -18.77 11.14 -15.30
CA LEU A 270 -19.61 10.55 -14.27
C LEU A 270 -19.89 9.05 -14.50
N GLN A 271 -20.17 8.67 -15.75
CA GLN A 271 -20.38 7.28 -16.13
C GLN A 271 -19.10 6.45 -15.91
N GLN A 272 -17.94 6.97 -16.32
CA GLN A 272 -16.64 6.33 -16.11
C GLN A 272 -16.30 6.20 -14.61
N THR A 273 -16.59 7.23 -13.82
CA THR A 273 -16.40 7.21 -12.36
C THR A 273 -17.23 6.09 -11.74
N THR A 274 -18.52 6.03 -12.07
CA THR A 274 -19.46 5.03 -11.55
C THR A 274 -19.06 3.60 -11.94
N PHE A 275 -18.66 3.39 -13.18
CA PHE A 275 -18.14 2.10 -13.65
C PHE A 275 -16.88 1.72 -12.88
N SER A 276 -15.92 2.64 -12.74
CA SER A 276 -14.64 2.41 -12.09
C SER A 276 -14.82 2.01 -10.62
N ILE A 277 -15.57 2.77 -9.84
CA ILE A 277 -15.80 2.43 -8.43
C ILE A 277 -16.52 1.08 -8.29
N THR A 278 -17.50 0.79 -9.13
CA THR A 278 -18.25 -0.47 -9.07
C THR A 278 -17.35 -1.66 -9.41
N HIS A 279 -16.56 -1.55 -10.47
CA HIS A 279 -15.66 -2.60 -10.91
C HIS A 279 -14.54 -2.85 -9.89
N HIS A 280 -13.87 -1.79 -9.43
CA HIS A 280 -12.68 -1.93 -8.59
C HIS A 280 -13.02 -2.28 -7.13
N THR A 281 -14.16 -1.85 -6.60
CA THR A 281 -14.65 -2.32 -5.29
C THR A 281 -15.05 -3.80 -5.34
N SER A 282 -15.65 -4.27 -6.43
CA SER A 282 -15.99 -5.69 -6.62
C SER A 282 -14.74 -6.59 -6.59
N TRP A 283 -13.70 -6.22 -7.34
CA TRP A 283 -12.42 -6.93 -7.30
C TRP A 283 -11.76 -6.91 -5.93
N PHE A 284 -11.81 -5.77 -5.23
CA PHE A 284 -11.28 -5.65 -3.88
C PHE A 284 -11.96 -6.64 -2.92
N LEU A 285 -13.29 -6.67 -2.94
CA LEU A 285 -14.10 -7.59 -2.12
C LEU A 285 -13.86 -9.06 -2.49
N HIS A 286 -13.63 -9.35 -3.77
CA HIS A 286 -13.22 -10.67 -4.24
C HIS A 286 -11.88 -11.10 -3.63
N PHE A 287 -10.90 -10.20 -3.54
CA PHE A 287 -9.62 -10.51 -2.89
C PHE A 287 -9.78 -10.73 -1.38
N ILE A 288 -10.58 -9.93 -0.68
CA ILE A 288 -10.91 -10.22 0.73
C ILE A 288 -11.52 -11.61 0.86
N ALA A 289 -12.47 -11.97 0.00
CA ALA A 289 -13.09 -13.29 0.00
C ALA A 289 -12.10 -14.42 -0.21
N PHE A 290 -11.18 -14.22 -1.16
CA PHE A 290 -10.13 -15.18 -1.43
C PHE A 290 -9.22 -15.39 -0.22
N LEU A 291 -8.77 -14.30 0.41
CA LEU A 291 -7.92 -14.36 1.60
C LEU A 291 -8.61 -15.07 2.77
N GLU A 292 -9.88 -14.77 3.01
CA GLU A 292 -10.71 -15.43 4.03
C GLU A 292 -10.86 -16.93 3.75
N ALA A 293 -11.23 -17.30 2.51
CA ALA A 293 -11.46 -18.68 2.11
C ALA A 293 -10.17 -19.53 2.16
N ARG A 294 -9.00 -18.91 1.94
CA ARG A 294 -7.70 -19.58 2.04
C ARG A 294 -7.02 -19.41 3.39
N GLN A 295 -7.67 -18.76 4.35
CA GLN A 295 -7.13 -18.46 5.68
C GLN A 295 -5.74 -17.77 5.65
N PHE A 296 -5.42 -17.06 4.57
CA PHE A 296 -4.14 -16.37 4.45
C PHE A 296 -4.12 -15.14 5.36
N ARG A 297 -3.26 -15.15 6.38
CA ARG A 297 -3.27 -14.12 7.43
C ARG A 297 -2.56 -12.86 6.96
N ILE A 298 -3.34 -11.80 6.75
CA ILE A 298 -2.85 -10.44 6.56
C ILE A 298 -2.91 -9.70 7.91
N THR A 299 -1.76 -9.23 8.37
CA THR A 299 -1.62 -8.47 9.61
C THR A 299 -1.27 -7.01 9.38
N ASP A 300 -0.95 -6.62 8.14
CA ASP A 300 -0.50 -5.27 7.83
C ASP A 300 -1.68 -4.27 7.77
N PRO A 301 -1.69 -3.21 8.62
CA PRO A 301 -2.71 -2.17 8.64
C PRO A 301 -2.99 -1.45 7.32
N PHE A 302 -2.07 -1.45 6.36
CA PHE A 302 -2.31 -0.88 5.04
C PHE A 302 -3.51 -1.53 4.34
N PHE A 303 -3.66 -2.85 4.47
CA PHE A 303 -4.82 -3.55 3.90
C PHE A 303 -6.13 -3.13 4.56
N GLY A 304 -6.09 -2.85 5.87
CA GLY A 304 -7.22 -2.28 6.59
C GLY A 304 -7.57 -0.87 6.14
N TYR A 305 -6.58 -0.01 5.91
CA TYR A 305 -6.80 1.31 5.31
C TYR A 305 -7.47 1.20 3.93
N CYS A 306 -6.97 0.33 3.05
CA CYS A 306 -7.61 0.08 1.76
C CYS A 306 -9.06 -0.40 1.92
N ALA A 307 -9.32 -1.28 2.88
CA ALA A 307 -10.67 -1.76 3.17
C ALA A 307 -11.57 -0.64 3.69
N ALA A 308 -11.04 0.31 4.46
CA ALA A 308 -11.79 1.47 4.92
C ALA A 308 -12.21 2.37 3.75
N VAL A 309 -11.32 2.62 2.79
CA VAL A 309 -11.67 3.35 1.55
C VAL A 309 -12.80 2.66 0.78
N VAL A 310 -12.75 1.34 0.67
CA VAL A 310 -13.83 0.59 0.01
C VAL A 310 -15.12 0.62 0.83
N ALA A 311 -15.03 0.51 2.16
CA ALA A 311 -16.16 0.60 3.06
C ALA A 311 -16.90 1.94 2.91
N THR A 312 -16.16 3.06 2.87
CA THR A 312 -16.77 4.39 2.70
C THR A 312 -17.48 4.53 1.36
N ILE A 313 -16.97 3.92 0.29
CA ILE A 313 -17.67 3.87 -1.00
C ILE A 313 -18.94 3.01 -0.90
N GLN A 314 -18.86 1.82 -0.29
CA GLN A 314 -20.02 0.92 -0.17
C GLN A 314 -21.15 1.54 0.66
N VAL A 315 -20.84 2.19 1.80
CA VAL A 315 -21.88 2.84 2.62
C VAL A 315 -22.50 4.02 1.89
N GLN A 316 -21.71 4.83 1.17
CA GLN A 316 -22.25 5.91 0.34
C GLN A 316 -23.19 5.37 -0.74
N GLN A 317 -22.78 4.33 -1.47
CA GLN A 317 -23.64 3.69 -2.48
C GLN A 317 -24.91 3.09 -1.87
N SER A 318 -24.86 2.63 -0.61
CA SER A 318 -26.04 2.05 0.04
C SER A 318 -27.17 3.04 0.34
N PHE A 319 -26.88 4.36 0.32
CA PHE A 319 -27.89 5.40 0.49
C PHE A 319 -28.63 5.73 -0.81
N TRP A 320 -27.99 5.56 -1.97
CA TRP A 320 -28.57 5.86 -3.28
C TRP A 320 -29.25 4.64 -3.92
N GLU A 321 -28.86 3.43 -3.50
CA GLU A 321 -29.34 2.17 -4.08
C GLU A 321 -30.53 1.61 -3.27
N GLU A 322 -31.61 1.25 -3.96
CA GLU A 322 -32.82 0.74 -3.32
C GLU A 322 -32.89 -0.79 -3.26
N GLY A 323 -33.73 -1.30 -2.36
CA GLY A 323 -34.07 -2.72 -2.25
C GLY A 323 -32.85 -3.64 -2.07
N ARG A 324 -32.75 -4.67 -2.92
CA ARG A 324 -31.71 -5.71 -2.83
C ARG A 324 -30.30 -5.17 -3.10
N LEU A 325 -30.18 -4.15 -3.95
CA LEU A 325 -28.88 -3.59 -4.30
C LEU A 325 -28.31 -2.79 -3.12
N GLY A 326 -29.12 -1.95 -2.49
CA GLY A 326 -28.75 -1.25 -1.25
C GLY A 326 -28.35 -2.21 -0.13
N GLN A 327 -29.07 -3.33 0.04
CA GLN A 327 -28.72 -4.34 1.04
C GLN A 327 -27.36 -4.98 0.75
N LYS A 328 -27.08 -5.36 -0.50
CA LYS A 328 -25.78 -5.90 -0.89
C LYS A 328 -24.63 -4.94 -0.59
N LYS A 329 -24.83 -3.63 -0.80
CA LYS A 329 -23.84 -2.60 -0.46
C LYS A 329 -23.58 -2.53 1.05
N ARG A 330 -24.64 -2.62 1.88
CA ARG A 330 -24.50 -2.70 3.35
C ARG A 330 -23.76 -3.97 3.79
N ASP A 331 -24.05 -5.11 3.18
CA ASP A 331 -23.36 -6.37 3.48
C ASP A 331 -21.87 -6.28 3.14
N ASN A 332 -21.53 -5.68 1.99
CA ASN A 332 -20.14 -5.44 1.59
C ASN A 332 -19.43 -4.47 2.55
N TYR A 333 -20.09 -3.39 2.96
CA TYR A 333 -19.56 -2.48 3.99
C TYR A 333 -19.25 -3.24 5.29
N ASN A 334 -20.19 -4.06 5.77
CA ASN A 334 -20.00 -4.86 6.99
C ASN A 334 -18.85 -5.85 6.86
N ARG A 335 -18.63 -6.43 5.68
CA ARG A 335 -17.47 -7.29 5.41
C ARG A 335 -16.16 -6.53 5.51
N CYS A 336 -16.06 -5.35 4.91
CA CYS A 336 -14.88 -4.50 5.04
C CYS A 336 -14.64 -4.10 6.50
N LEU A 337 -15.68 -3.71 7.23
CA LEU A 337 -15.58 -3.37 8.65
C LEU A 337 -15.04 -4.55 9.48
N LYS A 338 -15.58 -5.76 9.30
CA LYS A 338 -15.08 -6.97 9.96
C LYS A 338 -13.62 -7.25 9.64
N PHE A 339 -13.22 -7.05 8.39
CA PHE A 339 -11.82 -7.20 7.96
C PHE A 339 -10.90 -6.21 8.69
N ILE A 340 -11.30 -4.94 8.82
CA ILE A 340 -10.56 -3.90 9.55
C ILE A 340 -10.48 -4.25 11.05
N GLN A 341 -11.60 -4.65 11.65
CA GLN A 341 -11.67 -5.05 13.07
C GLN A 341 -10.73 -6.21 13.38
N LYS A 342 -10.63 -7.20 12.47
CA LYS A 342 -9.70 -8.32 12.64
C LYS A 342 -8.25 -7.85 12.72
N ILE A 343 -7.84 -6.89 11.89
CA ILE A 343 -6.50 -6.28 11.96
C ILE A 343 -6.38 -5.39 13.21
N GLY A 344 -7.47 -4.72 13.59
CA GLY A 344 -7.57 -3.87 14.79
C GLY A 344 -7.32 -4.60 16.11
N GLN A 345 -7.53 -5.93 16.15
CA GLN A 345 -7.15 -6.76 17.30
C GLN A 345 -5.64 -6.72 17.59
N GLU A 346 -4.83 -6.50 16.54
CA GLU A 346 -3.38 -6.42 16.65
C GLU A 346 -2.90 -4.96 16.67
N TRP A 347 -3.54 -4.05 15.94
CA TRP A 347 -3.03 -2.69 15.72
C TRP A 347 -4.03 -1.60 16.06
N GLU A 348 -3.64 -0.73 16.99
CA GLU A 348 -4.46 0.38 17.50
C GLU A 348 -4.92 1.34 16.40
N LEU A 349 -4.09 1.58 15.37
CA LEU A 349 -4.49 2.41 14.22
C LEU A 349 -5.75 1.88 13.53
N MET A 350 -5.85 0.55 13.34
CA MET A 350 -7.00 -0.08 12.70
C MET A 350 -8.20 -0.17 13.64
N ASN A 351 -7.95 -0.36 14.95
CA ASN A 351 -9.00 -0.32 15.96
C ASN A 351 -9.73 1.04 15.93
N ARG A 352 -8.98 2.15 16.04
CA ARG A 352 -9.53 3.52 15.95
C ARG A 352 -10.23 3.79 14.62
N MET A 353 -9.78 3.15 13.53
CA MET A 353 -10.40 3.30 12.22
C MET A 353 -11.74 2.56 12.14
N ALA A 354 -11.83 1.35 12.71
CA ALA A 354 -13.08 0.62 12.81
C ALA A 354 -14.11 1.37 13.65
N ASP A 355 -13.71 1.93 14.79
CA ASP A 355 -14.59 2.71 15.66
C ASP A 355 -15.21 3.90 14.90
N LYS A 356 -14.38 4.67 14.18
CA LYS A 356 -14.84 5.79 13.35
C LYS A 356 -15.82 5.39 12.26
N LEU A 357 -15.68 4.19 11.71
CA LEU A 357 -16.61 3.69 10.69
C LEU A 357 -17.94 3.25 11.31
N GLN A 358 -17.95 2.77 12.56
CA GLN A 358 -19.16 2.36 13.28
C GLN A 358 -19.98 3.55 13.79
N THR A 359 -19.31 4.63 14.18
CA THR A 359 -19.95 5.88 14.60
C THR A 359 -19.61 6.98 13.58
N PRO A 360 -20.26 6.98 12.39
CA PRO A 360 -20.09 8.09 11.46
C PRO A 360 -20.65 9.35 12.14
N GLY A 361 -19.74 10.24 12.56
CA GLY A 361 -20.07 11.53 13.15
C GLY A 361 -20.66 12.52 12.16
#